data_AF-A0A836S215-F1
#
_entry.id   AF-A0A836S215-F1
#
_cell.length_a   1.000
_cell.length_b   1.000
_cell.length_c   1.000
_cell.angle_alpha   90.00
_cell.angle_beta   90.00
_cell.angle_gamma   90.00
#
_symmetry.space_group_name_H-M   'P 1'
#
loop_
_entity.id
_entity.type
_entity.pdbx_description
1 polymer ?
#
loop_
_entity_poly.entity_id
_entity_poly.type
_entity_poly.pdbx_seq_one_letter_code
_entity_poly.pdbx_strand_id
1 'polypeptide(L)'
;MPKPLIVVPMATKLHGEEYYLSVLEVFHRKLKQYALDFHEEVVTELDEVSQVAKRYADYLPVLLLLTGGTSRMVKKLVDAGA
;
A
#
# COMPACT_ATOMS: atom_id res chain seq x y z
N MET A 1 18.75 -3.30 -14.23
CA MET A 1 18.77 -3.76 -12.82
C MET A 1 17.33 -4.10 -12.43
N PRO A 2 17.08 -5.07 -11.55
CA PRO A 2 15.73 -5.33 -11.06
C PRO A 2 15.15 -4.09 -10.36
N LYS A 3 13.85 -3.83 -10.53
CA LYS A 3 13.17 -2.73 -9.83
C LYS A 3 13.14 -3.02 -8.32
N PRO A 4 13.39 -2.04 -7.45
CA PRO A 4 13.21 -2.18 -6.00
C PRO A 4 11.73 -2.45 -5.65
N LEU A 5 11.48 -3.13 -4.53
CA LEU A 5 10.13 -3.46 -4.06
C LEU A 5 9.63 -2.42 -3.05
N ILE A 6 8.37 -1.99 -3.19
CA ILE A 6 7.70 -1.09 -2.25
C ILE A 6 6.39 -1.73 -1.77
N VAL A 7 6.21 -1.85 -0.46
CA VAL A 7 4.93 -2.26 0.12
C VAL A 7 4.04 -1.04 0.27
N VAL A 8 2.85 -1.09 -0.34
CA VAL A 8 1.86 -0.02 -0.24
C VAL A 8 0.66 -0.56 0.54
N PRO A 9 0.50 -0.17 1.82
CA PRO A 9 -0.66 -0.56 2.60
C PRO A 9 -1.90 0.20 2.12
N MET A 10 -3.02 -0.52 1.97
CA MET A 10 -4.28 0.04 1.53
C MET A 10 -5.42 -0.42 2.44
N ALA A 11 -6.31 0.51 2.80
CA ALA A 11 -7.47 0.22 3.63
C ALA A 11 -8.66 1.10 3.25
N THR A 12 -9.87 0.58 3.39
CA THR A 12 -11.06 1.42 3.53
C THR A 12 -11.27 1.82 5.00
N LYS A 13 -11.74 3.05 5.24
CA LYS A 13 -12.01 3.59 6.59
C LYS A 13 -13.26 2.99 7.29
N LEU A 14 -13.82 1.90 6.78
CA LEU A 14 -15.09 1.31 7.26
C LEU A 14 -15.04 0.79 8.71
N HIS A 15 -13.87 0.32 9.18
CA HIS A 15 -13.71 -0.32 10.49
C HIS A 15 -12.96 0.55 11.52
N GLY A 16 -12.78 1.85 11.24
CA GLY A 16 -11.98 2.75 12.05
C GLY A 16 -10.47 2.61 11.80
N GLU A 17 -9.73 3.68 12.06
CA GLU A 17 -8.30 3.78 11.79
C GLU A 17 -7.45 2.83 12.63
N GLU A 18 -7.77 2.72 13.91
CA GLU A 18 -7.06 1.85 14.86
C GLU A 18 -7.02 0.38 14.39
N TYR A 19 -8.10 -0.09 13.75
CA TYR A 19 -8.17 -1.47 13.27
C TYR A 19 -7.09 -1.75 12.22
N TYR A 20 -7.05 -1.00 11.12
CA TYR A 20 -6.10 -1.28 10.04
C TYR A 20 -4.67 -0.95 10.44
N LEU A 21 -4.45 0.02 11.34
CA LEU A 21 -3.13 0.30 11.89
C LEU A 21 -2.60 -0.86 12.75
N SER A 22 -3.44 -1.48 13.57
CA SER A 22 -3.06 -2.66 14.36
C SER A 22 -2.67 -3.85 13.48
N VAL A 23 -3.38 -4.05 12.36
CA VAL A 23 -3.05 -5.08 11.35
C VAL A 23 -1.73 -4.74 10.65
N LEU A 24 -1.53 -3.48 10.26
CA LEU A 24 -0.28 -3.02 9.65
C LEU A 24 0.93 -3.26 10.55
N GLU A 25 0.80 -3.01 11.86
CA GLU A 25 1.89 -3.25 12.81
C GLU A 25 2.35 -4.71 12.81
N VAL A 26 1.41 -5.67 12.72
CA VAL A 26 1.73 -7.10 12.62
C VAL A 26 2.55 -7.39 11.36
N PHE A 27 2.17 -6.79 10.22
CA PHE A 27 2.91 -6.93 8.96
C PHE A 27 4.28 -6.27 9.04
N HIS A 28 4.40 -5.05 9.56
CA HIS A 28 5.70 -4.39 9.76
C HIS A 28 6.66 -5.26 10.56
N ARG A 29 6.24 -5.80 11.70
CA ARG A 29 7.10 -6.66 12.52
C ARG A 29 7.58 -7.91 11.78
N LYS A 30 6.71 -8.53 10.98
CA LYS A 30 7.05 -9.75 10.23
C LYS A 30 7.87 -9.46 8.97
N LEU A 31 7.66 -8.31 8.33
CA LEU A 31 8.26 -7.99 7.04
C LEU A 31 9.55 -7.18 7.14
N LYS A 32 9.83 -6.55 8.29
CA LYS A 32 11.06 -5.78 8.54
C LYS A 32 12.37 -6.55 8.30
N GLN A 33 12.33 -7.87 8.33
CA GLN A 33 13.49 -8.73 8.07
C GLN A 33 13.83 -8.88 6.58
N TYR A 34 12.94 -8.47 5.68
CA TYR A 34 13.16 -8.54 4.24
C TYR A 34 13.63 -7.18 3.69
N ALA A 35 14.30 -7.20 2.54
CA ALA A 35 14.69 -6.00 1.81
C ALA A 35 13.48 -5.41 1.06
N LEU A 36 12.51 -4.91 1.84
CA LEU A 36 11.29 -4.27 1.35
C LEU A 36 11.22 -2.87 1.95
N ASP A 37 11.00 -1.87 1.09
CA ASP A 37 10.62 -0.53 1.56
C ASP A 37 9.12 -0.51 1.85
N PHE A 38 8.69 0.34 2.78
CA PHE A 38 7.29 0.57 3.09
C PHE A 38 6.91 2.01 2.77
N HIS A 39 5.75 2.18 2.14
CA HIS A 39 5.11 3.48 2.09
C HIS A 39 4.65 3.86 3.51
N GLU A 40 4.93 5.10 3.90
CA GLU A 40 4.80 5.56 5.30
C GLU A 40 3.34 5.61 5.79
N GLU A 41 2.40 5.86 4.89
CA GLU A 41 0.98 6.05 5.20
C GLU A 41 0.11 4.95 4.60
N VAL A 42 -1.05 4.70 5.21
CA VAL A 42 -2.06 3.80 4.64
C VAL A 42 -2.85 4.55 3.59
N VAL A 43 -2.86 4.04 2.36
CA VAL A 43 -3.68 4.60 1.28
C VAL A 43 -5.14 4.29 1.55
N THR A 44 -5.92 5.32 1.81
CA THR A 44 -7.34 5.22 2.15
C THR A 44 -8.28 5.84 1.14
N GLU A 45 -7.76 6.76 0.31
CA GLU A 45 -8.55 7.48 -0.68
C GLU A 45 -8.02 7.28 -2.10
N LEU A 46 -8.90 7.42 -3.09
CA LEU A 46 -8.53 7.28 -4.51
C LEU A 46 -7.53 8.34 -4.99
N ASP A 47 -7.50 9.52 -4.38
CA ASP A 47 -6.61 10.61 -4.83
C ASP A 47 -5.17 10.40 -4.37
N GLU A 48 -4.98 9.74 -3.23
CA GLU A 48 -3.67 9.32 -2.70
C GLU A 48 -3.01 8.29 -3.65
N VAL A 49 -3.82 7.39 -4.23
CA VAL A 49 -3.35 6.36 -5.17
C VAL A 49 -2.53 6.96 -6.32
N SER A 50 -3.00 8.06 -6.91
CA SER A 50 -2.31 8.71 -8.03
C SER A 50 -0.98 9.35 -7.62
N GLN A 51 -0.86 9.78 -6.36
CA GLN A 51 0.39 10.33 -5.83
C GLN A 51 1.40 9.21 -5.56
N VAL A 52 0.95 8.11 -4.96
CA VAL A 52 1.76 6.91 -4.71
C VAL A 52 2.28 6.31 -6.01
N ALA A 53 1.41 6.15 -7.02
CA ALA A 53 1.81 5.62 -8.33
C ALA A 53 2.93 6.47 -8.98
N LYS A 54 2.82 7.80 -8.91
CA LYS A 54 3.86 8.71 -9.41
C LYS A 54 5.15 8.63 -8.59
N ARG A 55 5.04 8.60 -7.26
CA ARG A 55 6.20 8.55 -6.34
C ARG A 55 7.04 7.30 -6.54
N TYR A 56 6.40 6.19 -6.89
CA TYR A 56 7.04 4.87 -6.98
C TYR A 56 7.01 4.27 -8.39
N ALA A 57 6.97 5.10 -9.44
CA ALA A 57 6.90 4.63 -10.84
C ALA A 57 8.06 3.67 -11.24
N ASP A 58 9.23 3.83 -10.62
CA ASP A 58 10.41 2.99 -10.85
C ASP A 58 10.51 1.76 -9.92
N TYR A 59 9.55 1.58 -9.02
CA TYR A 59 9.47 0.44 -8.11
C TYR A 59 8.52 -0.63 -8.66
N LEU A 60 8.56 -1.82 -8.05
CA LEU A 60 7.54 -2.84 -8.20
C LEU A 60 6.67 -2.85 -6.92
N PRO A 61 5.40 -2.44 -6.99
CA PRO A 61 4.55 -2.35 -5.81
C PRO A 61 4.04 -3.71 -5.35
N VAL A 62 4.06 -3.92 -4.03
CA VAL A 62 3.39 -5.02 -3.33
C VAL A 62 2.23 -4.42 -2.54
N LEU A 63 1.01 -4.64 -3.02
CA LEU A 63 -0.19 -4.07 -2.40
C LEU A 63 -0.60 -4.89 -1.19
N LEU A 64 -0.55 -4.27 -0.01
CA LEU A 64 -0.95 -4.88 1.24
C LEU A 64 -2.38 -4.43 1.59
N LEU A 65 -3.36 -5.27 1.31
CA LEU A 65 -4.77 -4.96 1.55
C LEU A 65 -5.12 -5.27 3.01
N LEU A 66 -5.27 -4.23 3.83
CA LEU A 66 -5.53 -4.35 5.27
C LEU A 66 -7.01 -4.57 5.59
N THR A 67 -7.90 -4.12 4.70
CA THR A 67 -9.35 -4.29 4.81
C THR A 67 -9.99 -4.61 3.46
N GLY A 68 -11.25 -5.04 3.48
CA GLY A 68 -12.07 -5.24 2.28
C GLY A 68 -12.46 -3.91 1.60
N GLY A 69 -13.01 -4.01 0.38
CA GLY A 69 -13.50 -2.83 -0.37
C GLY A 69 -12.41 -2.00 -1.06
N THR A 70 -11.15 -2.45 -1.04
CA THR A 70 -9.99 -1.75 -1.61
C THR A 70 -9.80 -1.96 -3.12
N SER A 71 -10.61 -2.82 -3.74
CA SER A 71 -10.46 -3.24 -5.15
C SER A 71 -10.48 -2.07 -6.15
N ARG A 72 -11.28 -1.02 -5.92
CA ARG A 72 -11.28 0.18 -6.78
C ARG A 72 -9.95 0.95 -6.71
N MET A 73 -9.33 1.02 -5.53
CA MET A 73 -8.04 1.68 -5.35
C MET A 73 -6.92 0.88 -6.02
N VAL A 74 -6.94 -0.44 -5.84
CA VAL A 74 -6.01 -1.37 -6.53
C VAL A 74 -6.09 -1.18 -8.05
N LYS A 75 -7.30 -1.19 -8.62
CA LYS A 75 -7.50 -0.98 -10.05
C LYS A 75 -6.91 0.36 -10.51
N LYS A 76 -7.19 1.46 -9.80
CA LYS A 76 -6.70 2.80 -10.16
C LYS A 76 -5.16 2.88 -10.10
N LEU A 77 -4.53 2.17 -9.16
CA LEU A 77 -3.07 2.13 -9.03
C LEU A 77 -2.42 1.42 -10.23
N VAL A 78 -2.96 0.26 -10.61
CA VAL A 78 -2.51 -0.51 -11.77
C VAL A 78 -2.75 0.27 -13.08
N ASP A 79 -3.93 0.88 -13.24
CA ASP A 79 -4.26 1.72 -14.41
C ASP A 79 -3.33 2.95 -14.53
N ALA A 80 -2.77 3.42 -13.41
CA ALA A 80 -1.80 4.51 -13.37
C ALA A 80 -0.35 4.10 -13.71
N GLY A 81 -0.11 2.82 -14.03
CA GLY A 81 1.18 2.30 -14.49
C GLY A 81 2.15 1.93 -13.38
N ALA A 82 1.65 1.70 -12.16
CA ALA A 82 2.42 1.13 -11.06
C ALA A 82 2.61 -0.40 -11.24
#